data_AF-A0A956XUA2-F1
#
_entry.id   AF-A0A956XUA2-F1
#
_cell.length_a   1.000
_cell.length_b   1.000
_cell.length_c   1.000
_cell.angle_alpha   90.00
_cell.angle_beta   90.00
_cell.angle_gamma   90.00
#
_symmetry.space_group_name_H-M   'P 1'
#
loop_
_entity.id
_entity.type
_entity.pdbx_description
1 polymer ?
#
loop_
_entity_poly.entity_id
_entity_poly.type
_entity_poly.pdbx_seq_one_letter_code
_entity_poly.pdbx_strand_id
1 'polypeptide(L)'
;MDTSRQLRISVFIATSLDGYIARPDGDIDWLHNVEQVPEGDDAGYGTFISTIDVLVMGRGSFEKVLEFPEWPYPMPVVVLSKHLKDVPAHLQGRVRIESLSPEELVRKLADEGYKHVYLDGGKVIQSFIRARLVDDMIVTQIPILIGAGLPLFGPLDNDVYLHHEWTKTWPNGFVQSKYIPVYS
;
A
#
# COMPACT_ATOMS: atom_id res chain seq x y z
N MET A 1 -17.49 15.14 10.19
CA MET A 1 -16.36 14.68 9.36
C MET A 1 -15.62 15.93 8.96
N ASP A 2 -14.39 16.08 9.43
CA ASP A 2 -13.58 17.25 9.11
C ASP A 2 -13.16 17.13 7.63
N THR A 3 -13.76 17.97 6.78
CA THR A 3 -13.48 18.06 5.34
C THR A 3 -12.18 18.84 5.05
N SER A 4 -11.33 19.07 6.07
CA SER A 4 -10.13 19.91 5.96
C SER A 4 -8.93 19.23 5.31
N ARG A 5 -8.91 17.91 5.18
CA ARG A 5 -7.75 17.20 4.63
C ARG A 5 -7.79 17.18 3.10
N GLN A 6 -6.93 18.00 2.47
CA GLN A 6 -6.82 18.10 1.00
C GLN A 6 -6.15 16.90 0.32
N LEU A 7 -5.48 16.02 1.08
CA LEU A 7 -4.75 14.87 0.58
C LEU A 7 -5.39 13.59 1.10
N ARG A 8 -5.91 12.76 0.19
CA ARG A 8 -6.44 11.43 0.48
C ARG A 8 -5.33 10.39 0.45
N ILE A 9 -5.32 9.47 1.40
CA ILE A 9 -4.33 8.40 1.53
C ILE A 9 -5.03 7.05 1.56
N SER A 10 -4.85 6.28 0.49
CA SER A 10 -5.48 4.97 0.32
C SER A 10 -4.45 3.85 0.29
N VAL A 11 -4.79 2.74 0.94
CA VAL A 11 -4.06 1.47 0.82
C VAL A 11 -4.80 0.56 -0.16
N PHE A 12 -4.07 -0.10 -1.05
CA PHE A 12 -4.59 -1.18 -1.89
C PHE A 12 -3.59 -2.33 -1.82
N ILE A 13 -3.95 -3.43 -1.18
CA ILE A 13 -2.97 -4.47 -0.86
C ILE A 13 -3.57 -5.88 -0.85
N ALA A 14 -2.77 -6.86 -1.28
CA ALA A 14 -3.09 -8.27 -1.13
C ALA A 14 -2.46 -8.82 0.16
N THR A 15 -3.15 -9.75 0.82
CA THR A 15 -2.67 -10.40 2.04
C THR A 15 -3.09 -11.86 2.07
N SER A 16 -2.27 -12.71 2.67
CA SER A 16 -2.64 -14.08 3.02
C SER A 16 -3.75 -14.12 4.08
N LEU A 17 -4.39 -15.26 4.26
CA LEU A 17 -5.45 -15.44 5.26
C LEU A 17 -4.93 -15.19 6.70
N ASP A 18 -3.67 -15.53 6.96
CA ASP A 18 -2.97 -15.28 8.23
C ASP A 18 -2.32 -13.88 8.32
N GLY A 19 -2.58 -12.99 7.36
CA GLY A 19 -2.31 -11.55 7.48
C GLY A 19 -0.92 -11.09 7.03
N TYR A 20 -0.18 -11.92 6.30
CA TYR A 20 1.13 -11.59 5.74
C TYR A 20 1.05 -11.12 4.29
N ILE A 21 1.86 -10.10 3.96
CA ILE A 21 1.96 -9.48 2.62
C ILE A 21 3.18 -9.94 1.82
N ALA A 22 4.16 -10.54 2.50
CA ALA A 22 5.37 -11.09 1.91
C ALA A 22 5.94 -12.16 2.82
N ARG A 23 6.79 -13.03 2.26
CA ARG A 23 7.60 -13.98 3.03
C ARG A 23 8.67 -13.27 3.87
N PRO A 24 9.35 -13.96 4.81
CA PRO A 24 10.38 -13.34 5.64
C PRO A 24 11.55 -12.72 4.87
N ASP A 25 11.85 -13.24 3.68
CA ASP A 25 12.85 -12.72 2.74
C ASP A 25 12.31 -11.59 1.83
N GLY A 26 11.03 -11.25 1.96
CA GLY A 26 10.36 -10.23 1.14
C GLY A 26 9.74 -10.76 -0.14
N ASP A 27 9.79 -12.07 -0.41
CA ASP A 27 9.23 -12.62 -1.63
C ASP A 27 7.70 -12.71 -1.62
N ILE A 28 7.12 -12.69 -2.82
CA ILE A 28 5.68 -12.68 -3.09
C ILE A 28 5.27 -13.76 -4.11
N ASP A 29 6.12 -14.77 -4.33
CA ASP A 29 5.87 -15.96 -5.16
C ASP A 29 4.47 -16.57 -4.97
N TRP A 30 3.97 -16.55 -3.75
CA TRP A 30 2.66 -17.08 -3.38
C TRP A 30 1.50 -16.35 -4.07
N LEU A 31 1.67 -15.09 -4.52
CA LEU A 31 0.69 -14.38 -5.34
C LEU A 31 0.67 -14.87 -6.80
N HIS A 32 1.78 -15.39 -7.31
CA HIS A 32 1.87 -15.94 -8.67
C HIS A 32 1.36 -17.39 -8.75
N ASN A 33 1.38 -18.10 -7.62
CA ASN A 33 1.02 -19.52 -7.53
C ASN A 33 -0.45 -19.78 -7.20
N VAL A 34 -1.27 -18.73 -7.07
CA VAL A 34 -2.72 -18.84 -6.84
C VAL A 34 -3.51 -18.64 -8.13
N GLU A 35 -4.71 -19.23 -8.18
CA GLU A 35 -5.66 -18.97 -9.26
C GLU A 35 -5.92 -17.46 -9.35
N GLN A 36 -5.72 -16.90 -10.53
CA GLN A 36 -5.92 -15.47 -10.78
C GLN A 36 -7.42 -15.15 -10.84
N VAL A 37 -7.75 -13.88 -10.71
CA VAL A 37 -9.10 -13.39 -11.03
C VAL A 37 -9.46 -13.71 -12.49
N PRO A 38 -10.75 -13.80 -12.84
CA PRO A 38 -11.18 -14.11 -14.20
C PRO A 38 -10.52 -13.20 -15.24
N GLU A 39 -10.25 -13.74 -16.44
CA GLU A 39 -9.64 -12.98 -17.53
C GLU A 39 -10.42 -11.67 -17.79
N GLY A 40 -9.70 -10.54 -17.80
CA GLY A 40 -10.26 -9.20 -17.96
C GLY A 40 -10.70 -8.51 -16.66
N ASP A 41 -10.66 -9.18 -15.50
CA ASP A 41 -10.76 -8.56 -14.17
C ASP A 41 -9.34 -8.40 -13.61
N ASP A 42 -9.03 -7.26 -12.99
CA ASP A 42 -7.75 -6.97 -12.34
C ASP A 42 -7.91 -6.69 -10.84
N ALA A 43 -9.03 -7.18 -10.27
CA ALA A 43 -9.48 -6.89 -8.92
C ALA A 43 -9.65 -5.39 -8.62
N GLY A 44 -9.88 -4.57 -9.66
CA GLY A 44 -10.07 -3.13 -9.54
C GLY A 44 -8.76 -2.32 -9.50
N TYR A 45 -7.59 -2.95 -9.67
CA TYR A 45 -6.30 -2.28 -9.59
C TYR A 45 -6.14 -1.16 -10.62
N GLY A 46 -6.55 -1.38 -11.87
CA GLY A 46 -6.48 -0.38 -12.94
C GLY A 46 -7.38 0.84 -12.67
N THR A 47 -8.57 0.60 -12.13
CA THR A 47 -9.45 1.70 -11.70
C THR A 47 -8.81 2.48 -10.54
N PHE A 48 -8.29 1.77 -9.54
CA PHE A 48 -7.60 2.38 -8.41
C PHE A 48 -6.39 3.22 -8.86
N ILE A 49 -5.45 2.65 -9.61
CA ILE A 49 -4.21 3.29 -9.98
C ILE A 49 -4.42 4.54 -10.85
N SER A 50 -5.49 4.57 -11.65
CA SER A 50 -5.87 5.75 -12.45
C SER A 50 -6.29 6.97 -11.62
N THR A 51 -6.60 6.78 -10.33
CA THR A 51 -6.95 7.87 -9.42
C THR A 51 -5.76 8.42 -8.64
N ILE A 52 -4.59 7.78 -8.73
CA ILE A 52 -3.43 8.05 -7.89
C ILE A 52 -2.51 9.09 -8.53
N ASP A 53 -2.17 10.12 -7.75
CA ASP A 53 -1.22 11.14 -8.19
C ASP A 53 0.23 10.78 -7.79
N VAL A 54 0.41 10.10 -6.66
CA VAL A 54 1.73 9.74 -6.11
C VAL A 54 1.67 8.45 -5.29
N LEU A 55 2.70 7.62 -5.40
CA LEU A 55 2.87 6.42 -4.58
C LEU A 55 3.91 6.67 -3.48
N VAL A 56 3.59 6.28 -2.25
CA VAL A 56 4.51 6.29 -1.11
C VAL A 56 4.75 4.85 -0.68
N MET A 57 6.01 4.40 -0.69
CA MET A 57 6.38 3.06 -0.28
C MET A 57 7.62 3.00 0.59
N GLY A 58 7.81 1.89 1.29
CA GLY A 58 9.03 1.64 2.06
C GLY A 58 10.18 1.08 1.22
N ARG A 59 11.39 1.10 1.78
CA ARG A 59 12.59 0.53 1.15
C ARG A 59 12.40 -0.92 0.65
N GLY A 60 11.80 -1.79 1.45
CA GLY A 60 11.62 -3.21 1.08
C GLY A 60 10.72 -3.40 -0.15
N SER A 61 9.61 -2.67 -0.23
CA SER A 61 8.75 -2.67 -1.42
C SER A 61 9.50 -2.12 -2.64
N PHE A 62 10.27 -1.05 -2.45
CA PHE A 62 11.08 -0.48 -3.53
C PHE A 62 12.12 -1.47 -4.05
N GLU A 63 12.91 -2.09 -3.16
CA GLU A 63 13.90 -3.12 -3.50
C GLU A 63 13.24 -4.28 -4.24
N LYS A 64 12.05 -4.73 -3.82
CA LYS A 64 11.33 -5.80 -4.51
C LYS A 64 10.86 -5.42 -5.91
N VAL A 65 10.31 -4.21 -6.09
CA VAL A 65 9.85 -3.76 -7.41
C VAL A 65 11.01 -3.57 -8.38
N LEU A 66 12.23 -3.27 -7.91
CA LEU A 66 13.41 -3.22 -8.77
C LEU A 66 13.77 -4.58 -9.39
N GLU A 67 13.27 -5.69 -8.85
CA GLU A 67 13.46 -7.03 -9.42
C GLU A 67 12.49 -7.32 -10.57
N PHE A 68 11.47 -6.47 -10.78
CA PHE A 68 10.47 -6.70 -11.81
C PHE A 68 11.07 -6.44 -13.20
N PRO A 69 10.56 -7.13 -14.26
CA PRO A 69 11.07 -6.93 -15.62
C PRO A 69 10.97 -5.47 -16.09
N GLU A 70 9.92 -4.78 -15.66
CA GLU A 70 9.64 -3.40 -16.01
C GLU A 70 9.15 -2.61 -14.79
N TRP A 71 9.46 -1.31 -14.76
CA TRP A 71 8.96 -0.41 -13.73
C TRP A 71 7.45 -0.22 -13.87
N PRO A 72 6.62 -0.66 -12.89
CA PRO A 72 5.18 -0.80 -13.09
C PRO A 72 4.40 0.51 -12.86
N TYR A 73 5.08 1.56 -12.37
CA TYR A 73 4.42 2.77 -11.89
C TYR A 73 4.52 3.93 -12.89
N PRO A 74 3.39 4.41 -13.43
CA PRO A 74 3.37 5.57 -14.33
C PRO A 74 3.47 6.92 -13.59
N MET A 75 3.20 6.94 -12.27
CA MET A 75 3.23 8.14 -11.43
C MET A 75 4.56 8.26 -10.65
N PRO A 76 4.86 9.44 -10.08
CA PRO A 76 5.99 9.61 -9.17
C PRO A 76 5.90 8.70 -7.94
N VAL A 77 7.05 8.19 -7.50
CA VAL A 77 7.17 7.33 -6.30
C VAL A 77 8.08 7.99 -5.28
N VAL A 78 7.61 8.02 -4.03
CA VAL A 78 8.36 8.44 -2.85
C VAL A 78 8.72 7.22 -2.04
N VAL A 79 10.02 6.97 -1.89
CA VAL A 79 10.54 5.90 -1.04
C VAL A 79 10.87 6.47 0.33
N LEU A 80 10.11 6.06 1.34
CA LEU A 80 10.40 6.39 2.74
C LEU A 80 11.54 5.51 3.26
N SER A 81 12.70 6.11 3.48
CA SER A 81 13.88 5.43 3.98
C SER A 81 14.87 6.39 4.65
N LYS A 82 15.47 5.97 5.76
CA LYS A 82 16.59 6.67 6.41
C LYS A 82 17.97 6.22 5.92
N HIS A 83 18.02 5.10 5.19
CA HIS A 83 19.28 4.41 4.87
C HIS A 83 19.52 4.28 3.37
N LEU A 84 18.47 4.36 2.55
CA LEU A 84 18.61 4.34 1.10
C LEU A 84 19.15 5.71 0.68
N LYS A 85 20.22 5.72 -0.12
CA LYS A 85 20.90 6.96 -0.54
C LYS A 85 20.68 7.29 -2.01
N ASP A 86 20.57 6.26 -2.83
CA ASP A 86 20.61 6.40 -4.28
C ASP A 86 19.39 5.76 -4.94
N VAL A 87 18.96 6.38 -6.03
CA VAL A 87 17.94 5.89 -6.94
C VAL A 87 18.64 5.45 -8.23
N PRO A 88 18.33 4.27 -8.79
CA PRO A 88 18.88 3.82 -10.06
C PRO A 88 18.73 4.89 -11.15
N ALA A 89 19.76 5.05 -11.99
CA ALA A 89 19.82 6.13 -12.99
C ALA A 89 18.57 6.18 -13.90
N HIS A 90 18.03 5.03 -14.30
CA HIS A 90 16.84 4.94 -15.15
C HIS A 90 15.53 5.38 -14.45
N LEU A 91 15.53 5.54 -13.13
CA LEU A 91 14.39 5.99 -12.31
C LEU A 91 14.55 7.43 -11.79
N GLN A 92 15.65 8.09 -12.12
CA GLN A 92 15.85 9.51 -11.79
C GLN A 92 14.71 10.36 -12.37
N GLY A 93 14.16 11.26 -11.55
CA GLY A 93 12.99 12.07 -11.89
C GLY A 93 11.63 11.37 -11.74
N ARG A 94 11.61 10.03 -11.58
CA ARG A 94 10.39 9.25 -11.28
C ARG A 94 10.33 8.82 -9.82
N VAL A 95 11.47 8.56 -9.21
CA VAL A 95 11.59 8.13 -7.83
C VAL A 95 12.41 9.15 -7.04
N ARG A 96 11.94 9.48 -5.83
CA ARG A 96 12.73 10.23 -4.83
C ARG A 96 12.68 9.56 -3.47
N ILE A 97 13.70 9.82 -2.67
CA ILE A 97 13.83 9.25 -1.32
C ILE A 97 13.52 10.35 -0.31
N GLU A 98 12.71 10.03 0.69
CA GLU A 98 12.39 10.93 1.80
C GLU A 98 12.64 10.21 3.13
N SER A 99 13.08 10.95 4.14
CA SER A 99 13.33 10.43 5.49
C SER A 99 12.43 11.07 6.56
N LEU A 100 11.36 11.73 6.10
CA LEU A 100 10.39 12.48 6.89
C LEU A 100 9.49 11.59 7.76
N SER A 101 8.89 12.17 8.79
CA SER A 101 7.75 11.54 9.49
C SER A 101 6.53 11.43 8.55
N PRO A 102 5.55 10.54 8.84
CA PRO A 102 4.30 10.49 8.07
C PRO A 102 3.59 11.86 7.97
N GLU A 103 3.49 12.61 9.06
CA GLU A 103 2.83 13.92 9.12
C GLU A 103 3.61 15.00 8.35
N GLU A 104 4.94 14.96 8.41
CA GLU A 104 5.80 15.84 7.60
C GLU A 104 5.67 15.54 6.11
N LEU A 105 5.67 14.25 5.73
CA LEU A 105 5.50 13.86 4.34
C LEU A 105 4.13 14.28 3.81
N VAL A 106 3.05 14.06 4.57
CA VAL A 106 1.70 14.44 4.14
C VAL A 106 1.58 15.94 3.91
N ARG A 107 2.16 16.78 4.79
CA ARG A 107 2.21 18.23 4.59
C ARG A 107 2.96 18.58 3.31
N LYS A 108 4.16 18.02 3.12
CA LYS A 108 4.97 18.25 1.92
C LYS A 108 4.23 17.87 0.64
N LEU A 109 3.60 16.69 0.61
CA LEU A 109 2.86 16.22 -0.57
C LEU A 109 1.64 17.11 -0.87
N ALA A 110 0.94 17.57 0.17
CA ALA A 110 -0.16 18.51 0.00
C ALA A 110 0.31 19.88 -0.54
N ASP A 111 1.44 20.39 -0.03
CA ASP A 111 2.05 21.66 -0.49
C ASP A 111 2.54 21.58 -1.95
N GLU A 112 2.96 20.39 -2.38
CA GLU A 112 3.31 20.09 -3.78
C GLU A 112 2.07 19.91 -4.69
N GLY A 113 0.87 19.94 -4.12
CA GLY A 113 -0.39 19.93 -4.86
C GLY A 113 -0.98 18.55 -5.12
N TYR A 114 -0.38 17.46 -4.63
CA TYR A 114 -0.95 16.12 -4.73
C TYR A 114 -2.30 16.04 -4.00
N LYS A 115 -3.21 15.20 -4.50
CA LYS A 115 -4.56 15.01 -3.97
C LYS A 115 -4.84 13.57 -3.54
N HIS A 116 -4.22 12.59 -4.17
CA HIS A 116 -4.43 11.17 -3.85
C HIS A 116 -3.11 10.38 -3.80
N VAL A 117 -2.82 9.85 -2.62
CA VAL A 117 -1.67 8.99 -2.34
C VAL A 117 -2.09 7.52 -2.34
N TYR A 118 -1.36 6.70 -3.09
CA TYR A 118 -1.31 5.26 -2.84
C TYR A 118 -0.22 4.97 -1.82
N LEU A 119 -0.59 4.40 -0.69
CA LEU A 119 0.32 4.02 0.39
C LEU A 119 0.57 2.51 0.37
N ASP A 120 1.83 2.13 0.20
CA ASP A 120 2.24 0.73 0.08
C ASP A 120 3.41 0.37 1.02
N GLY A 121 3.57 -0.92 1.29
CA GLY A 121 4.60 -1.48 2.15
C GLY A 121 4.20 -1.50 3.63
N GLY A 122 4.21 -2.70 4.23
CA GLY A 122 3.66 -2.96 5.57
C GLY A 122 4.14 -1.99 6.65
N LYS A 123 5.46 -1.74 6.77
CA LYS A 123 5.98 -0.80 7.79
C LYS A 123 5.52 0.64 7.57
N VAL A 124 5.40 1.07 6.32
CA VAL A 124 4.93 2.40 5.96
C VAL A 124 3.44 2.52 6.26
N ILE A 125 2.63 1.57 5.80
CA ILE A 125 1.19 1.47 6.12
C ILE A 125 0.97 1.53 7.64
N GLN A 126 1.66 0.68 8.41
CA GLN A 126 1.57 0.67 9.87
C GLN A 126 1.92 2.02 10.51
N SER A 127 2.92 2.73 9.99
CA SER A 127 3.29 4.05 10.51
C SER A 127 2.23 5.11 10.26
N PHE A 128 1.56 5.09 9.10
CA PHE A 128 0.48 6.01 8.78
C PHE A 128 -0.80 5.69 9.55
N ILE A 129 -1.08 4.41 9.80
CA ILE A 129 -2.20 4.01 10.68
C ILE A 129 -1.98 4.54 12.10
N ARG A 130 -0.78 4.37 12.67
CA ARG A 130 -0.45 4.93 13.99
C ARG A 130 -0.55 6.46 14.04
N ALA A 131 -0.13 7.12 12.97
CA ALA A 131 -0.24 8.56 12.81
C ALA A 131 -1.67 9.04 12.47
N ARG A 132 -2.64 8.12 12.35
CA ARG A 132 -4.05 8.40 12.03
C ARG A 132 -4.23 9.12 10.68
N LEU A 133 -3.47 8.66 9.68
CA LEU A 133 -3.36 9.31 8.38
C LEU A 133 -4.02 8.55 7.23
N VAL A 134 -4.33 7.27 7.41
CA VAL A 134 -4.95 6.45 6.35
C VAL A 134 -6.45 6.73 6.29
N ASP A 135 -6.97 7.10 5.12
CA ASP A 135 -8.38 7.42 4.90
C ASP A 135 -9.20 6.19 4.51
N ASP A 136 -8.64 5.31 3.67
CA ASP A 136 -9.30 4.06 3.27
C ASP A 136 -8.32 2.96 2.89
N MET A 137 -8.77 1.72 3.01
CA MET A 137 -7.98 0.53 2.70
C MET A 137 -8.82 -0.47 1.90
N ILE A 138 -8.32 -0.88 0.75
CA ILE A 138 -8.82 -2.03 0.00
C ILE A 138 -7.86 -3.19 0.26
N VAL A 139 -8.37 -4.22 0.93
CA VAL A 139 -7.58 -5.41 1.31
C VAL A 139 -8.14 -6.61 0.56
N THR A 140 -7.29 -7.23 -0.27
CA THR A 140 -7.61 -8.48 -0.96
C THR A 140 -7.00 -9.65 -0.20
N GLN A 141 -7.84 -10.42 0.48
CA GLN A 141 -7.45 -11.64 1.16
C GLN A 141 -7.41 -12.81 0.17
N ILE A 142 -6.25 -13.45 0.11
CA ILE A 142 -5.98 -14.62 -0.70
C ILE A 142 -6.16 -15.87 0.17
N PRO A 143 -6.85 -16.93 -0.31
CA PRO A 143 -7.19 -18.12 0.48
C PRO A 143 -5.98 -19.05 0.67
N ILE A 144 -4.92 -18.55 1.29
CA ILE A 144 -3.67 -19.26 1.56
C ILE A 144 -3.14 -18.88 2.94
N LEU A 145 -2.54 -19.85 3.62
CA LEU A 145 -1.73 -19.63 4.82
C LEU A 145 -0.26 -19.74 4.43
N ILE A 146 0.54 -18.73 4.72
CA ILE A 146 1.99 -18.78 4.47
C ILE A 146 2.82 -19.05 5.73
N GLY A 147 2.17 -19.03 6.91
CA GLY A 147 2.70 -19.47 8.20
C GLY A 147 3.65 -18.48 8.87
N ALA A 148 4.47 -17.77 8.09
CA ALA A 148 5.37 -16.73 8.56
C ALA A 148 5.66 -15.73 7.45
N GLY A 149 5.84 -14.46 7.81
CA GLY A 149 6.10 -13.42 6.83
C GLY A 149 6.17 -12.02 7.43
N LEU A 150 6.19 -11.04 6.53
CA LEU A 150 6.03 -9.64 6.87
C LEU A 150 4.53 -9.35 7.01
N PRO A 151 4.03 -8.97 8.20
CA PRO A 151 2.60 -8.77 8.41
C PRO A 151 2.14 -7.43 7.83
N LEU A 152 0.89 -7.37 7.36
CA LEU A 152 0.26 -6.12 6.92
C LEU A 152 0.15 -5.14 8.10
N PHE A 153 -0.49 -5.59 9.17
CA PHE A 153 -0.73 -4.81 10.38
C PHE A 153 0.33 -5.12 11.44
N GLY A 154 0.45 -4.22 12.41
CA GLY A 154 1.44 -4.30 13.48
C GLY A 154 0.86 -3.77 14.79
N PRO A 155 1.70 -3.63 15.82
CA PRO A 155 1.27 -3.11 17.12
C PRO A 155 0.73 -1.68 16.99
N LEU A 156 -0.31 -1.41 17.77
CA LEU A 156 -0.97 -0.11 17.90
C LEU A 156 -1.00 0.30 19.38
N ASP A 157 -0.93 1.60 19.64
CA ASP A 157 -1.02 2.13 21.01
C ASP A 157 -2.46 2.10 21.55
N ASN A 158 -3.45 2.13 20.65
CA ASN A 158 -4.88 2.05 20.94
C ASN A 158 -5.60 1.33 19.81
N ASP A 159 -6.79 0.79 20.08
CA ASP A 159 -7.65 0.21 19.05
C ASP A 159 -7.99 1.25 17.97
N VAL A 160 -7.89 0.83 16.70
CA VAL A 160 -8.37 1.60 15.56
C VAL A 160 -9.61 0.90 15.02
N TYR A 161 -10.78 1.50 15.27
CA TYR A 161 -12.03 1.00 14.74
C TYR A 161 -12.08 1.20 13.23
N LEU A 162 -12.66 0.26 12.50
CA LEU A 162 -12.83 0.32 11.05
C LEU A 162 -14.33 0.25 10.72
N HIS A 163 -14.79 1.16 9.87
CA HIS A 163 -16.07 1.02 9.19
C HIS A 163 -15.86 0.17 7.95
N HIS A 164 -16.57 -0.95 7.85
CA HIS A 164 -16.63 -1.75 6.64
C HIS A 164 -17.57 -1.11 5.62
N GLU A 165 -17.10 -0.91 4.39
CA GLU A 165 -17.89 -0.25 3.34
C GLU A 165 -18.50 -1.27 2.37
N TRP A 166 -17.71 -2.23 1.88
CA TRP A 166 -18.18 -3.30 1.00
C TRP A 166 -17.21 -4.49 0.99
N THR A 167 -17.72 -5.64 0.55
CA THR A 167 -16.93 -6.84 0.23
C THR A 167 -17.35 -7.40 -1.14
N LYS A 168 -16.38 -7.82 -1.93
CA LYS A 168 -16.55 -8.57 -3.19
C LYS A 168 -15.78 -9.89 -3.10
N THR A 169 -16.34 -10.95 -3.67
CA THR A 169 -15.71 -12.27 -3.74
C THR A 169 -15.58 -12.73 -5.19
N TRP A 170 -14.59 -13.57 -5.46
CA TRP A 170 -14.39 -14.22 -6.77
C TRP A 170 -14.48 -15.76 -6.65
N PRO A 171 -14.75 -16.49 -7.75
CA PRO A 171 -14.78 -17.95 -7.75
C PRO A 171 -13.49 -18.64 -7.29
N ASN A 172 -12.33 -18.00 -7.48
CA ASN A 172 -11.02 -18.46 -7.00
C ASN A 172 -10.82 -18.29 -5.49
N GLY A 173 -11.85 -17.85 -4.75
CA GLY A 173 -11.83 -17.69 -3.30
C GLY A 173 -11.21 -16.37 -2.81
N PHE A 174 -10.84 -15.44 -3.70
CA PHE A 174 -10.38 -14.12 -3.26
C PHE A 174 -11.53 -13.36 -2.60
N VAL A 175 -11.22 -12.68 -1.51
CA VAL A 175 -12.16 -11.80 -0.79
C VAL A 175 -11.54 -10.43 -0.69
N GLN A 176 -12.13 -9.44 -1.38
CA GLN A 176 -11.68 -8.06 -1.31
C GLN A 176 -12.68 -7.24 -0.50
N SER A 177 -12.17 -6.49 0.47
CA SER A 177 -13.01 -5.64 1.31
C SER A 177 -12.43 -4.24 1.41
N LYS A 178 -13.32 -3.24 1.43
CA LYS A 178 -12.96 -1.85 1.67
C LYS A 178 -13.31 -1.44 3.09
N TYR A 179 -12.37 -0.78 3.77
CA TYR A 179 -12.49 -0.30 5.13
C TYR A 179 -12.09 1.17 5.22
N ILE A 180 -12.76 1.90 6.13
CA ILE A 180 -12.47 3.29 6.48
C ILE A 180 -12.09 3.33 7.96
N PRO A 181 -10.85 3.70 8.32
CA PRO A 181 -10.49 3.92 9.72
C PRO A 181 -11.31 5.03 10.37
N VAL A 182 -11.75 4.79 11.61
CA VAL A 182 -12.48 5.73 12.44
C VAL A 182 -11.55 6.19 13.55
N TYR A 183 -10.90 7.33 13.34
CA TYR A 183 -10.07 7.96 14.35
C TYR A 183 -10.93 8.85 15.25
N SER A 184 -10.97 8.53 16.54
CA SER A 184 -11.61 9.32 17.60
C SER A 184 -10.70 10.43 18.12
#